data_AF-G2E5M7-F1
#
_entry.id   AF-G2E5M7-F1
#
_cell.length_a   1.000
_cell.length_b   1.000
_cell.length_c   1.000
_cell.angle_alpha   90.00
_cell.angle_beta   90.00
_cell.angle_gamma   90.00
#
_symmetry.space_group_name_H-M   'P 1'
#
loop_
_entity.id
_entity.type
_entity.pdbx_description
1 polymer ?
#
loop_
_entity_poly.entity_id
_entity_poly.type
_entity_poly.pdbx_seq_one_letter_code
_entity_poly.pdbx_strand_id
1 'polypeptide(L)' 'MAKQSRRQYTEDFKREAVKLVEEQGRGVAEVARSLGVHRSQIERWRIQYGRGLILGRS' A
#
# COMPACT_ATOMS: atom_id res chain seq x y z
N MET A 1 -16.37 -21.46 7.92
CA MET A 1 -15.85 -20.08 8.00
C MET A 1 -14.90 -19.87 6.83
N ALA A 2 -15.37 -19.21 5.76
CA ALA A 2 -14.59 -19.06 4.54
C ALA A 2 -13.38 -18.16 4.84
N LYS A 3 -12.18 -18.74 4.81
CA LYS A 3 -10.90 -18.03 4.94
C LYS A 3 -10.78 -17.15 3.71
N GLN A 4 -11.35 -15.94 3.80
CA GLN A 4 -11.37 -14.94 2.75
C GLN A 4 -9.95 -14.83 2.21
N SER A 5 -9.72 -15.42 1.03
CA SER A 5 -8.42 -15.48 0.38
C SER A 5 -7.92 -14.06 0.34
N ARG A 6 -6.93 -13.75 1.19
CA ARG A 6 -6.34 -12.43 1.27
C ARG A 6 -5.92 -12.12 -0.16
N ARG A 7 -6.59 -11.16 -0.82
CA ARG A 7 -6.12 -10.62 -2.10
C ARG A 7 -4.71 -10.14 -1.84
N GLN A 8 -3.74 -10.98 -2.20
CA GLN A 8 -2.33 -10.71 -1.98
C GLN A 8 -1.95 -9.71 -3.05
N TYR A 9 -2.02 -8.43 -2.72
CA TYR A 9 -1.39 -7.41 -3.53
C TYR A 9 0.11 -7.72 -3.56
N THR A 10 0.66 -7.81 -4.76
CA THR A 10 2.10 -8.04 -4.96
C THR A 10 2.87 -6.90 -4.34
N GLU A 11 4.13 -7.15 -3.95
CA GLU A 11 4.97 -6.11 -3.38
C GLU A 11 5.20 -4.94 -4.33
N ASP A 12 5.23 -5.21 -5.64
CA ASP A 12 5.27 -4.20 -6.69
C ASP A 12 4.06 -3.28 -6.63
N PHE A 13 2.86 -3.87 -6.53
CA PHE A 13 1.61 -3.11 -6.41
C PHE A 13 1.61 -2.20 -5.17
N LYS A 14 2.12 -2.69 -4.04
CA LYS A 14 2.23 -1.91 -2.80
C LYS A 14 3.24 -0.78 -2.93
N ARG A 15 4.38 -1.03 -3.58
CA ARG A 15 5.42 -0.02 -3.82
C ARG A 15 4.95 1.06 -4.77
N GLU A 16 4.26 0.70 -5.85
CA GLU A 16 3.70 1.67 -6.78
C GLU A 16 2.69 2.58 -6.09
N ALA A 17 1.80 2.01 -5.27
CA ALA A 17 0.85 2.77 -4.46
C ALA A 17 1.53 3.78 -3.53
N VAL A 18 2.62 3.38 -2.86
CA VAL A 18 3.39 4.27 -1.97
C VAL A 18 4.15 5.33 -2.76
N LYS A 19 4.72 4.97 -3.91
CA LYS A 19 5.42 5.89 -4.81
C LYS A 19 4.48 6.96 -5.34
N LEU A 20 3.23 6.63 -5.66
CA LEU A 20 2.22 7.61 -6.07
C LEU A 20 1.89 8.63 -4.95
N VAL A 21 1.83 8.19 -3.70
CA VAL A 21 1.57 9.10 -2.56
C VAL A 21 2.80 9.95 -2.23
N GLU A 22 3.98 9.33 -2.20
CA GLU A 22 5.24 9.96 -1.78
C GLU A 22 5.85 10.85 -2.89
N GLU A 23 5.90 10.37 -4.14
CA GLU A 23 6.54 11.11 -5.24
C GLU A 23 5.59 12.08 -5.93
N GLN A 24 4.33 11.72 -6.15
CA GLN A 24 3.37 12.63 -6.80
C GLN A 24 2.63 13.52 -5.79
N GLY A 25 2.90 13.38 -4.49
CA GLY A 25 2.22 14.14 -3.44
C GLY A 25 0.70 13.91 -3.39
N ARG A 26 0.22 12.82 -4.01
CA ARG A 26 -1.21 12.53 -4.13
C ARG A 26 -1.74 12.11 -2.77
N GLY A 27 -2.90 12.66 -2.39
CA GLY A 27 -3.52 12.30 -1.12
C GLY A 27 -3.81 10.79 -1.04
N VAL A 28 -3.56 10.18 0.12
CA VAL A 28 -3.80 8.75 0.37
C VAL A 28 -5.21 8.31 -0.06
N ALA A 29 -6.21 9.17 0.15
CA ALA A 29 -7.59 8.92 -0.24
C ALA A 29 -7.80 8.83 -1.75
N GLU A 30 -7.07 9.63 -2.52
CA GLU A 30 -7.15 9.66 -3.96
C GLU A 30 -6.47 8.43 -4.57
N VAL A 31 -5.26 8.12 -4.12
CA VAL A 31 -4.55 6.91 -4.55
C VAL A 31 -5.32 5.64 -4.19
N ALA A 32 -5.91 5.60 -2.99
CA ALA A 32 -6.77 4.51 -2.57
C ALA A 32 -7.96 4.30 -3.52
N ARG A 33 -8.66 5.38 -3.89
CA ARG A 33 -9.78 5.31 -4.84
C ARG A 33 -9.33 4.91 -6.24
N SER A 34 -8.22 5.47 -6.72
CA SER A 34 -7.68 5.19 -8.05
C SER A 34 -7.22 3.73 -8.21
N LEU A 35 -6.63 3.16 -7.16
CA LEU A 35 -6.14 1.78 -7.15
C LEU A 35 -7.18 0.76 -6.67
N GLY A 36 -8.37 1.23 -6.24
CA GLY A 36 -9.41 0.36 -5.69
C GLY A 36 -9.03 -0.31 -4.36
N VAL A 37 -8.17 0.34 -3.57
CA VAL A 37 -7.71 -0.18 -2.28
C VAL A 37 -8.18 0.68 -1.12
N HIS A 38 -8.08 0.17 0.10
CA HIS A 38 -8.47 0.94 1.28
C HIS A 38 -7.36 1.91 1.70
N ARG A 39 -7.73 3.11 2.16
CA ARG A 39 -6.79 4.11 2.70
C ARG A 39 -5.85 3.52 3.76
N SER A 40 -6.40 2.70 4.63
CA SER A 40 -5.66 2.01 5.70
C SER A 40 -4.60 1.04 5.16
N GLN A 41 -4.77 0.48 3.96
CA GLN A 41 -3.75 -0.36 3.32
C GLN A 41 -2.61 0.50 2.79
N ILE A 42 -2.92 1.61 2.13
CA ILE A 42 -1.93 2.58 1.64
C ILE A 42 -1.08 3.13 2.79
N GLU A 43 -1.69 3.56 3.90
CA GLU A 43 -0.96 4.02 5.09
C GLU A 43 0.01 2.94 5.61
N ARG A 44 -0.47 1.70 5.69
CA ARG A 44 0.34 0.57 6.16
C ARG A 44 1.49 0.24 5.21
N TRP A 45 1.29 0.40 3.91
CA TRP A 45 2.34 0.23 2.91
C TRP A 45 3.31 1.39 2.95
N ARG A 46 2.85 2.62 3.18
CA ARG A 46 3.72 3.80 3.32
C ARG A 46 4.68 3.64 4.50
N ILE A 47 4.24 2.99 5.57
CA ILE A 47 5.11 2.66 6.72
C ILE A 47 6.08 1.51 6.40
N GLN A 48 5.66 0.50 5.62
CA GLN A 48 6.46 -0.68 5.27
C GLN A 48 7.44 -0.48 4.10
N TYR A 49 7.11 0.41 3.16
CA TYR A 49 7.83 0.61 1.90
C TYR A 49 8.26 2.07 1.71
N GLY A 50 7.87 2.97 2.62
CA GLY A 50 8.42 4.32 2.69
C GLY A 50 9.92 4.28 2.97
N ARG A 51 10.61 5.35 2.55
CA ARG A 51 12.05 5.51 2.25
C ARG A 51 13.10 5.03 3.30
N GLY A 52 12.76 4.26 4.32
CA GLY A 52 13.75 3.78 5.30
C GLY A 52 13.36 2.60 6.21
N LEU A 53 12.23 1.93 6.02
CA LEU A 53 11.82 0.84 6.93
C LEU A 53 11.44 -0.43 6.17
N ILE A 54 12.46 -1.14 5.68
CA ILE A 54 12.37 -2.57 5.34
C ILE A 54 12.11 -3.33 6.65
N LEU A 55 10.85 -3.36 7.08
CA LEU A 55 10.43 -4.20 8.19
C LEU A 55 10.38 -5.63 7.67
N GLY A 56 11.51 -6.32 7.82
CA GLY A 56 11.59 -7.77 7.78
C GLY A 56 10.51 -8.33 8.69
N ARG A 57 9.57 -9.06 8.09
CA ARG A 57 8.62 -9.86 8.85
C ARG A 57 8.39 -11.17 8.11
N SER A 58 9.30 -12.09 8.48
CA SER A 58 9.22 -13.55 8.58
C SER A 58 8.37 -14.35 7.61
#